data_AF-A0A8S3SRM5-F1
#
_entry.id   AF-A0A8S3SRM5-F1
#
_cell.length_a   1.000
_cell.length_b   1.000
_cell.length_c   1.000
_cell.angle_alpha   90.00
_cell.angle_beta   90.00
_cell.angle_gamma   90.00
#
_symmetry.space_group_name_H-M   'P 1'
#
loop_
_entity.id
_entity.type
_entity.pdbx_description
1 polymer ?
#
loop_
_entity_poly.entity_id
_entity_poly.type
_entity_poly.pdbx_seq_one_letter_code
_entity_poly.pdbx_strand_id
1 'polypeptide(L)'
;MPPYGDIESCKNLRQCFKYCSKEDQNCEYNNVDGDYLHIHTSSYISGLRYERLNSASYPYCRMQGVQRIEFESRFQRWKNDSMVREMKEKFDKCILKPWQKATINLLNSQNDRTVLWIYDFVGNKGKTFLSNYLLSRGNFVIERGSTKDISYAFNLEKKVIFDFCRSQKDYVNYHDIECFKIE
;
A
#
# COMPACT_ATOMS: atom_id res chain seq x y z
N MET A 1 16.00 -51.39 -3.97
CA MET A 1 15.66 -50.47 -2.87
C MET A 1 16.93 -49.75 -2.48
N PRO A 2 16.93 -48.41 -2.31
CA PRO A 2 18.11 -47.69 -1.86
C PRO A 2 18.56 -48.24 -0.49
N PRO A 3 19.88 -48.32 -0.22
CA PRO A 3 20.40 -48.86 1.02
C PRO A 3 19.92 -47.99 2.19
N TYR A 4 19.43 -48.64 3.25
CA TYR A 4 18.85 -48.05 4.47
C TYR A 4 19.90 -47.34 5.36
N GLY A 5 20.92 -46.71 4.77
CA GLY A 5 22.05 -46.09 5.47
C GLY A 5 21.70 -44.84 6.28
N ASP A 6 20.58 -44.19 5.96
CA ASP A 6 20.12 -42.96 6.63
C ASP A 6 19.03 -43.22 7.67
N ILE A 7 18.71 -44.49 7.96
CA ILE A 7 17.63 -44.86 8.87
C ILE A 7 18.22 -45.23 10.23
N GLU A 8 18.31 -44.23 11.11
CA GLU A 8 18.62 -44.44 12.52
C GLU A 8 17.34 -44.69 13.34
N SER A 9 17.44 -45.53 14.38
CA SER A 9 16.38 -45.68 15.37
C SER A 9 16.15 -44.36 16.11
N CYS A 10 14.91 -43.88 16.14
CA CYS A 10 14.59 -42.64 16.83
C CYS A 10 14.92 -42.73 18.33
N LYS A 11 15.93 -41.95 18.77
CA LYS A 11 16.41 -41.93 20.17
C LYS A 11 15.35 -41.39 21.16
N ASN A 12 14.47 -40.51 20.70
CA ASN A 12 13.36 -39.97 21.47
C ASN A 12 12.18 -39.65 20.55
N LEU A 13 11.10 -40.43 20.65
CA LEU A 13 9.93 -40.35 19.78
C LEU A 13 9.37 -38.93 19.70
N ARG A 14 9.34 -38.21 20.84
CA ARG A 14 8.81 -36.85 20.93
C ARG A 14 9.71 -35.85 20.19
N GLN A 15 11.02 -36.03 20.26
CA GLN A 15 12.00 -35.18 19.59
C GLN A 15 12.03 -35.41 18.07
N CYS A 16 11.89 -36.67 17.63
CA CYS A 16 11.75 -37.00 16.21
C CYS A 16 10.42 -36.49 15.66
N PHE A 17 9.32 -36.65 16.39
CA PHE A 17 8.03 -36.10 15.99
C PHE A 17 8.12 -34.58 15.81
N LYS A 18 8.77 -33.89 16.75
CA LYS A 18 9.01 -32.44 16.70
C LYS A 18 9.91 -32.00 15.54
N TYR A 19 10.98 -32.75 15.26
CA TYR A 19 11.86 -32.50 14.12
C TYR A 19 11.14 -32.72 12.78
N CYS A 20 10.41 -33.82 12.66
CA CYS A 20 9.68 -34.19 11.44
C CYS A 20 8.44 -33.30 11.21
N SER A 21 7.74 -32.90 12.27
CA SER A 21 6.60 -31.98 12.19
C SER A 21 7.02 -30.53 11.96
N LYS A 22 8.28 -30.17 12.26
CA LYS A 22 8.77 -28.79 12.28
C LYS A 22 7.86 -27.85 13.08
N GLU A 23 7.19 -28.38 14.10
CA GLU A 23 6.35 -27.59 15.00
C GLU A 23 7.23 -26.51 15.66
N ASP A 24 6.90 -25.26 15.34
CA ASP A 24 7.66 -24.11 15.79
C ASP A 24 7.26 -23.84 17.24
N GLN A 25 8.16 -24.11 18.18
CA GLN A 25 7.92 -23.82 19.60
C GLN A 25 7.54 -22.35 19.82
N ASN A 26 7.99 -21.46 18.93
CA ASN A 26 7.64 -20.06 19.00
C ASN A 26 6.13 -19.82 18.80
N CYS A 27 5.45 -20.65 18.02
CA CYS A 27 4.00 -20.53 17.80
C CYS A 27 3.20 -21.00 19.01
N GLU A 28 3.63 -22.10 19.65
CA GLU A 28 3.08 -22.53 20.95
C GLU A 28 3.35 -21.51 22.05
N TYR A 29 4.59 -21.00 22.16
CA TYR A 29 4.99 -20.07 23.22
C TYR A 29 4.28 -18.73 23.11
N ASN A 30 4.01 -18.28 21.88
CA ASN A 30 3.23 -17.07 21.62
C ASN A 30 1.72 -17.34 21.52
N ASN A 31 1.28 -18.60 21.59
CA ASN A 31 -0.11 -19.02 21.42
C ASN A 31 -0.75 -18.52 20.11
N VAL A 32 0.05 -18.44 19.05
CA VAL A 32 -0.36 -17.96 17.72
C VAL A 32 0.13 -18.96 16.68
N ASP A 33 -0.77 -19.85 16.26
CA ASP A 33 -0.54 -20.68 15.08
C ASP A 33 -1.29 -20.11 13.86
N GLY A 34 -0.62 -19.19 13.18
CA GLY A 34 -1.16 -18.51 11.99
C GLY A 34 -1.06 -19.33 10.70
N ASP A 35 -0.40 -20.49 10.71
CA ASP A 35 -0.16 -21.31 9.51
C ASP A 35 -1.44 -22.02 9.03
N TYR A 36 -2.37 -22.31 9.95
CA TYR A 36 -3.67 -22.93 9.65
C TYR A 36 -4.78 -21.95 9.31
N LEU A 37 -4.52 -20.65 9.38
CA LEU A 37 -5.50 -19.64 9.04
C LEU A 37 -5.64 -19.49 7.53
N HIS A 38 -6.85 -19.21 7.08
CA HIS A 38 -7.10 -18.86 5.69
C HIS A 38 -6.25 -17.63 5.30
N ILE A 39 -5.73 -17.58 4.07
CA ILE A 39 -4.82 -16.54 3.57
C ILE A 39 -5.33 -15.13 3.88
N HIS A 40 -6.64 -14.92 3.75
CA HIS A 40 -7.29 -13.66 4.13
C HIS A 40 -7.07 -13.27 5.60
N THR A 41 -7.28 -14.21 6.52
CA THR A 41 -7.12 -13.97 7.96
C THR A 41 -5.65 -13.79 8.30
N SER A 42 -4.76 -14.60 7.73
CA SER A 42 -3.32 -14.49 7.95
C SER A 42 -2.76 -13.16 7.47
N SER A 43 -3.19 -12.69 6.30
CA SER A 43 -2.77 -11.38 5.75
C SER A 43 -3.28 -10.22 6.59
N TYR A 44 -4.51 -10.28 7.11
CA TYR A 44 -5.05 -9.30 8.06
C TYR A 44 -4.23 -9.23 9.35
N ILE A 45 -3.99 -10.37 10.01
CA ILE A 45 -3.21 -10.42 11.26
C ILE A 45 -1.78 -9.93 11.02
N SER A 46 -1.18 -10.33 9.91
CA SER A 46 0.16 -9.87 9.54
C SER A 46 0.19 -8.36 9.28
N GLY A 47 -0.87 -7.81 8.69
CA GLY A 47 -1.07 -6.37 8.54
C GLY A 47 -1.03 -5.63 9.87
N LEU A 48 -1.71 -6.16 10.89
CA LEU A 48 -1.67 -5.59 12.24
C LEU A 48 -0.27 -5.67 12.87
N ARG A 49 0.50 -6.70 12.53
CA ARG A 49 1.79 -7.00 13.16
C ARG A 49 2.99 -6.30 12.54
N TYR A 50 3.03 -6.22 11.21
CA TYR A 50 4.21 -5.74 10.48
C TYR A 50 3.87 -4.50 9.69
N GLU A 51 4.76 -3.50 9.68
CA GLU A 51 4.63 -2.33 8.79
C GLU A 51 4.86 -2.71 7.33
N ARG A 52 5.85 -3.55 7.06
CA ARG A 52 6.21 -4.05 5.73
C ARG A 52 6.50 -5.54 5.81
N LEU A 53 6.15 -6.25 4.75
CA LEU A 53 6.54 -7.65 4.60
C LEU A 53 8.01 -7.77 4.20
N ASN A 54 8.65 -8.81 4.70
CA ASN A 54 9.95 -9.28 4.25
C ASN A 54 9.93 -10.82 4.13
N SER A 55 10.98 -11.39 3.56
CA SER A 55 11.09 -12.84 3.32
C SER A 55 11.03 -13.69 4.59
N ALA A 56 11.33 -13.11 5.76
CA ALA A 56 11.31 -13.78 7.06
C ALA A 56 10.00 -13.58 7.83
N SER A 57 9.07 -12.78 7.32
CA SER A 57 7.82 -12.45 8.01
C SER A 57 6.97 -13.71 8.18
N TYR A 58 6.60 -14.05 9.41
CA TYR A 58 5.71 -15.19 9.66
C TYR A 58 4.25 -14.75 9.56
N PRO A 59 3.37 -15.48 8.85
CA PRO A 59 3.58 -16.81 8.23
C PRO A 59 4.05 -16.79 6.76
N TYR A 60 4.24 -15.61 6.15
CA TYR A 60 4.64 -15.45 4.74
C TYR A 60 5.84 -16.30 4.32
N CYS A 61 6.86 -16.43 5.19
CA CYS A 61 8.06 -17.21 4.94
C CYS A 61 7.80 -18.71 4.72
N ARG A 62 6.68 -19.26 5.22
CA ARG A 62 6.30 -20.67 5.12
C ARG A 62 5.28 -20.95 4.00
N MET A 63 4.66 -19.92 3.46
CA MET A 63 3.66 -20.07 2.39
C MET A 63 4.31 -20.55 1.08
N GLN A 64 3.54 -21.31 0.29
CA GLN A 64 3.92 -21.67 -1.07
C GLN A 64 3.88 -20.45 -2.00
N GLY A 65 4.62 -20.48 -3.11
CA GLY A 65 4.74 -19.33 -4.02
C GLY A 65 3.41 -18.74 -4.48
N VAL A 66 2.44 -19.58 -4.86
CA VAL A 66 1.09 -19.13 -5.27
C VAL A 66 0.35 -18.44 -4.11
N GLN A 67 0.45 -19.00 -2.91
CA GLN A 67 -0.18 -18.44 -1.71
C GLN A 67 0.45 -17.11 -1.31
N ARG A 68 1.78 -16.95 -1.50
CA ARG A 68 2.48 -15.69 -1.23
C ARG A 68 1.97 -14.55 -2.09
N ILE A 69 1.71 -14.80 -3.36
CA ILE A 69 1.20 -13.78 -4.29
C ILE A 69 -0.16 -13.26 -3.78
N GLU A 70 -1.08 -14.16 -3.47
CA GLU A 70 -2.40 -13.77 -2.95
C GLU A 70 -2.30 -13.08 -1.59
N PHE A 71 -1.49 -13.64 -0.68
CA PHE A 71 -1.26 -13.08 0.64
C PHE A 71 -0.71 -11.65 0.57
N GLU A 72 0.31 -11.43 -0.27
CA GLU A 72 0.96 -10.14 -0.42
C GLU A 72 0.01 -9.11 -1.01
N SER A 73 -0.75 -9.48 -2.05
CA SER A 73 -1.80 -8.62 -2.61
C SER A 73 -2.81 -8.18 -1.54
N ARG A 74 -3.29 -9.12 -0.72
CA ARG A 74 -4.24 -8.83 0.37
C ARG A 74 -3.62 -7.99 1.49
N PHE A 75 -2.38 -8.30 1.88
CA PHE A 75 -1.64 -7.53 2.88
C PHE A 75 -1.47 -6.07 2.44
N GLN A 76 -1.03 -5.85 1.20
CA GLN A 76 -0.82 -4.51 0.65
C GLN A 76 -2.16 -3.76 0.57
N ARG A 77 -3.22 -4.42 0.12
CA ARG A 77 -4.57 -3.83 0.10
C ARG A 77 -5.01 -3.40 1.50
N TRP A 78 -4.86 -4.26 2.50
CA TRP A 78 -5.23 -3.93 3.87
C TRP A 78 -4.41 -2.76 4.43
N LYS A 79 -3.11 -2.71 4.13
CA LYS A 79 -2.24 -1.57 4.51
C LYS A 79 -2.70 -0.27 3.86
N ASN A 80 -2.99 -0.30 2.56
CA ASN A 80 -3.50 0.85 1.83
C ASN A 80 -4.84 1.31 2.40
N ASP A 81 -5.79 0.40 2.62
CA ASP A 81 -7.11 0.70 3.18
C ASP A 81 -7.01 1.30 4.60
N SER A 82 -6.09 0.79 5.41
CA SER A 82 -5.84 1.30 6.76
C SER A 82 -5.21 2.69 6.73
N MET A 83 -4.20 2.90 5.88
CA MET A 83 -3.57 4.20 5.68
C MET A 83 -4.58 5.26 5.19
N VAL A 84 -5.40 4.91 4.20
CA VAL A 84 -6.45 5.80 3.68
C VAL A 84 -7.45 6.15 4.77
N ARG A 85 -7.84 5.18 5.61
CA ARG A 85 -8.77 5.42 6.74
C ARG A 85 -8.17 6.38 7.76
N GLU A 86 -6.93 6.14 8.19
CA GLU A 86 -6.21 7.00 9.13
C GLU A 86 -6.05 8.43 8.59
N MET A 87 -5.68 8.56 7.31
CA MET A 87 -5.60 9.87 6.65
C MET A 87 -6.96 10.56 6.67
N LYS A 88 -8.03 9.85 6.31
CA LYS A 88 -9.39 10.40 6.28
C LYS A 88 -9.81 10.90 7.67
N GLU A 89 -9.61 10.10 8.72
CA GLU A 89 -9.90 10.50 10.10
C GLU A 89 -9.10 11.72 10.56
N LYS A 90 -7.82 11.79 10.17
CA LYS A 90 -6.95 12.95 10.44
C LYS A 90 -7.48 14.21 9.76
N PHE A 91 -7.88 14.11 8.50
CA PHE A 91 -8.33 15.26 7.70
C PHE A 91 -9.78 15.66 7.96
N ASP A 92 -10.64 14.76 8.46
CA ASP A 92 -12.03 15.08 8.83
C ASP A 92 -12.10 16.11 9.98
N LYS A 93 -11.07 16.17 10.83
CA LYS A 93 -10.95 17.16 11.92
C LYS A 93 -10.35 18.50 11.47
N CYS A 94 -9.90 18.60 10.22
CA CYS A 94 -9.18 19.77 9.74
C CYS A 94 -10.11 20.84 9.14
N ILE A 95 -9.77 22.11 9.36
CA ILE A 95 -10.49 23.24 8.77
C ILE A 95 -9.75 23.71 7.51
N LEU A 96 -10.40 23.57 6.36
CA LEU A 96 -9.86 24.06 5.08
C LEU A 96 -9.92 25.58 4.99
N LYS A 97 -8.85 26.17 4.45
CA LYS A 97 -8.78 27.60 4.13
C LYS A 97 -9.78 27.96 3.02
N PRO A 98 -10.24 29.22 2.93
CA PRO A 98 -11.22 29.65 1.92
C PRO A 98 -10.80 29.30 0.49
N TRP A 99 -9.54 29.55 0.13
CA TRP A 99 -9.03 29.24 -1.21
C TRP A 99 -9.00 27.72 -1.50
N GLN A 100 -8.71 26.88 -0.50
CA GLN A 100 -8.72 25.42 -0.64
C GLN A 100 -10.14 24.92 -0.92
N LYS A 101 -11.15 25.49 -0.24
CA LYS A 101 -12.56 25.18 -0.51
C LYS A 101 -12.96 25.61 -1.92
N ALA A 102 -12.58 26.81 -2.33
CA ALA A 102 -12.84 27.31 -3.69
C ALA A 102 -12.20 26.41 -4.75
N THR A 103 -10.96 25.98 -4.54
CA THR A 103 -10.27 25.00 -5.38
C THR A 103 -11.04 23.68 -5.50
N ILE A 104 -11.51 23.11 -4.39
CA ILE A 104 -12.25 21.84 -4.42
C ILE A 104 -13.55 21.99 -5.21
N ASN A 105 -14.24 23.12 -5.06
CA ASN A 105 -15.45 23.40 -5.83
C ASN A 105 -15.14 23.48 -7.33
N LEU A 106 -14.08 24.19 -7.72
CA LEU A 106 -13.63 24.27 -9.11
C LEU A 106 -13.28 22.88 -9.67
N LEU A 107 -12.53 22.08 -8.91
CA LEU A 107 -12.17 20.72 -9.27
C LEU A 107 -13.40 19.82 -9.44
N ASN A 108 -14.45 20.02 -8.64
CA ASN A 108 -15.69 19.25 -8.73
C ASN A 108 -16.59 19.68 -9.90
N SER A 109 -16.52 20.94 -10.32
CA SER A 109 -17.25 21.49 -11.46
C SER A 109 -16.48 21.40 -12.78
N GLN A 110 -15.25 20.87 -12.74
CA GLN A 110 -14.37 20.79 -13.90
C GLN A 110 -14.94 19.81 -14.93
N ASN A 111 -14.82 20.14 -16.21
CA ASN A 111 -15.11 19.21 -17.31
C ASN A 111 -13.86 18.38 -17.66
N ASP A 112 -14.05 17.26 -18.37
CA ASP A 112 -12.99 16.26 -18.61
C ASP A 112 -11.80 16.78 -19.44
N ARG A 113 -11.92 17.97 -20.05
CA ARG A 113 -10.89 18.56 -20.94
C ARG A 113 -10.06 19.69 -20.34
N THR A 114 -10.39 20.18 -19.14
CA THR A 114 -9.68 21.32 -18.54
C THR A 114 -8.66 20.86 -17.50
N VAL A 115 -7.55 21.60 -17.39
CA VAL A 115 -6.53 21.41 -16.35
C VAL A 115 -6.60 22.60 -15.42
N LEU A 116 -6.95 22.38 -14.15
CA LEU A 116 -6.95 23.42 -13.13
C LEU A 116 -5.54 23.67 -12.61
N TRP A 117 -4.99 24.84 -12.92
CA TRP A 117 -3.68 25.27 -12.44
C TRP A 117 -3.78 26.06 -11.14
N ILE A 118 -3.06 25.61 -10.12
CA ILE A 118 -2.99 26.29 -8.82
C ILE A 118 -1.53 26.56 -8.51
N TYR A 119 -1.18 27.83 -8.47
CA TYR A 119 0.17 28.25 -8.16
C TYR A 119 0.18 29.26 -7.01
N ASP A 120 1.30 29.34 -6.31
CA ASP A 120 1.53 30.36 -5.29
C ASP A 120 3.01 30.72 -5.25
N PHE A 121 3.29 32.01 -5.36
CA PHE A 121 4.64 32.57 -5.45
C PHE A 121 5.43 32.43 -4.17
N VAL A 122 4.79 32.59 -3.00
CA VAL A 122 5.46 32.69 -1.69
C VAL A 122 5.72 31.31 -1.08
N GLY A 123 4.83 30.35 -1.32
CA GLY A 123 4.95 28.99 -0.79
C GLY A 123 4.40 28.87 0.64
N ASN A 124 4.42 27.63 1.16
CA ASN A 124 3.93 27.30 2.50
C ASN A 124 2.46 27.72 2.79
N LYS A 125 1.62 27.84 1.75
CA LYS A 125 0.20 28.20 1.90
C LYS A 125 -0.71 27.00 2.16
N GLY A 126 -0.19 25.77 2.06
CA GLY A 126 -0.94 24.52 2.25
C GLY A 126 -1.38 23.84 0.95
N LYS A 127 -0.56 23.91 -0.12
CA LYS A 127 -0.82 23.18 -1.37
C LYS A 127 -0.64 21.67 -1.19
N THR A 128 0.52 21.25 -0.68
CA THR A 128 0.77 19.84 -0.31
C THR A 128 -0.20 19.32 0.75
N PHE A 129 -0.68 20.20 1.65
CA PHE A 129 -1.77 19.84 2.56
C PHE A 129 -3.06 19.51 1.80
N LEU A 130 -3.42 20.33 0.80
CA LEU A 130 -4.60 20.10 -0.04
C LEU A 130 -4.44 18.83 -0.90
N SER A 131 -3.25 18.57 -1.45
CA SER A 131 -2.96 17.32 -2.18
C SER A 131 -3.21 16.10 -1.28
N ASN A 132 -2.65 16.09 -0.07
CA ASN A 132 -2.87 15.00 0.89
C ASN A 132 -4.33 14.86 1.35
N TYR A 133 -5.05 15.98 1.49
CA TYR A 133 -6.48 15.98 1.75
C TYR A 133 -7.27 15.35 0.60
N LEU A 134 -6.92 15.63 -0.65
CA LEU A 134 -7.56 15.03 -1.81
C LEU A 134 -7.21 13.53 -1.92
N LEU A 135 -5.97 13.13 -1.61
CA LEU A 135 -5.58 11.73 -1.53
C LEU A 135 -6.45 10.96 -0.52
N SER A 136 -6.69 11.54 0.67
CA SER A 136 -7.56 10.91 1.69
C SER A 136 -9.03 10.81 1.28
N ARG A 137 -9.43 11.47 0.19
CA ARG A 137 -10.77 11.37 -0.42
C ARG A 137 -10.80 10.43 -1.62
N GLY A 138 -9.73 9.68 -1.86
CA GLY A 138 -9.64 8.69 -2.94
C GLY A 138 -9.30 9.27 -4.31
N ASN A 139 -8.68 10.46 -4.36
CA ASN A 139 -8.16 11.01 -5.62
C ASN A 139 -6.71 10.54 -5.83
N PHE A 140 -6.29 10.43 -7.08
CA PHE A 140 -4.93 10.01 -7.42
C PHE A 140 -3.98 11.21 -7.35
N VAL A 141 -2.95 11.15 -6.50
CA VAL A 141 -2.00 12.25 -6.29
C VAL A 141 -0.60 11.80 -6.72
N ILE A 142 0.02 12.60 -7.58
CA ILE A 142 1.35 12.39 -8.13
C ILE A 142 2.24 13.53 -7.65
N GLU A 143 3.17 13.23 -6.75
CA GLU A 143 4.19 14.20 -6.34
C GLU A 143 5.43 14.09 -7.23
N ARG A 144 5.90 12.86 -7.44
CA ARG A 144 7.07 12.48 -8.25
C ARG A 144 6.89 11.07 -8.77
N GLY A 145 7.47 10.78 -9.94
CA GLY A 145 7.50 9.45 -10.51
C GLY A 145 7.99 9.49 -11.95
N SER A 146 8.55 8.39 -12.44
CA SER A 146 8.74 8.25 -13.88
C SER A 146 7.39 8.05 -14.55
N THR A 147 7.24 8.43 -15.82
CA THR A 147 5.99 8.25 -16.57
C THR A 147 5.54 6.78 -16.52
N LYS A 148 6.47 5.82 -16.57
CA LYS A 148 6.18 4.38 -16.49
C LYS A 148 5.57 3.98 -15.14
N ASP A 149 6.14 4.46 -14.04
CA ASP A 149 5.64 4.13 -12.69
C ASP A 149 4.26 4.75 -12.46
N ILE A 150 4.05 5.97 -12.94
CA ILE A 150 2.75 6.67 -12.83
C ILE A 150 1.69 5.93 -13.66
N SER A 151 2.00 5.54 -14.90
CA SER A 151 1.08 4.78 -15.75
C SER A 151 0.73 3.41 -15.16
N TYR A 152 1.68 2.75 -14.48
CA TYR A 152 1.42 1.48 -13.81
C TYR A 152 0.55 1.65 -12.55
N ALA A 153 0.74 2.76 -11.81
CA ALA A 153 -0.03 3.05 -10.60
C ALA A 153 -1.44 3.59 -10.89
N PHE A 154 -1.66 4.19 -12.05
CA PHE A 154 -2.94 4.76 -12.44
C PHE A 154 -3.98 3.66 -12.69
N ASN A 155 -5.11 3.75 -11.99
CA ASN A 155 -6.20 2.78 -12.04
C ASN A 155 -7.52 3.46 -12.43
N LEU A 156 -7.47 4.32 -13.44
CA LEU A 156 -8.62 5.03 -14.02
C LEU A 156 -9.35 5.93 -13.00
N GLU A 157 -8.60 6.53 -12.07
CA GLU A 157 -9.17 7.47 -11.12
C GLU A 157 -9.70 8.71 -11.85
N LYS A 158 -10.91 9.13 -11.47
CA LYS A 158 -11.61 10.27 -12.09
C LYS A 158 -10.88 11.61 -11.94
N LYS A 159 -10.05 11.74 -10.91
CA LYS A 159 -9.38 12.99 -10.53
C LYS A 159 -7.93 12.69 -10.24
N VAL A 160 -7.07 13.29 -11.05
CA VAL A 160 -5.61 13.19 -10.95
C VAL A 160 -5.06 14.56 -10.54
N ILE A 161 -4.24 14.57 -9.49
CA ILE A 161 -3.62 15.77 -8.95
C ILE A 161 -2.10 15.64 -9.11
N PHE A 162 -1.50 16.61 -9.79
CA PHE A 162 -0.05 16.73 -9.87
C PHE A 162 0.44 17.76 -8.84
N ASP A 163 1.19 17.32 -7.83
CA ASP A 163 1.80 18.19 -6.83
C ASP A 163 3.26 18.48 -7.18
N PHE A 164 3.45 19.48 -8.04
CA PHE A 164 4.80 19.88 -8.46
C PHE A 164 5.54 20.63 -7.35
N CYS A 165 6.69 20.08 -6.97
CA CYS A 165 7.65 20.80 -6.13
C CYS A 165 8.29 21.97 -6.90
N ARG A 166 8.70 23.02 -6.18
CA ARG A 166 9.40 24.18 -6.76
C ARG A 166 10.65 23.82 -7.56
N SER A 167 11.29 22.69 -7.26
CA SER A 167 12.47 22.20 -7.99
C SER A 167 12.17 21.77 -9.43
N GLN A 168 10.91 21.61 -9.81
CA GLN A 168 10.47 21.18 -11.15
C GLN A 168 9.79 22.32 -11.94
N LYS A 169 9.92 23.58 -11.47
CA LYS A 169 9.19 24.73 -12.02
C LYS A 169 9.39 24.94 -13.51
N ASP A 170 10.57 24.61 -14.02
CA ASP A 170 10.98 24.91 -15.39
C ASP A 170 10.67 23.77 -16.38
N TYR A 171 10.23 22.61 -15.89
CA TYR A 171 9.97 21.44 -16.75
C TYR A 171 8.72 20.69 -16.30
N VAL A 172 7.56 21.13 -16.81
CA VAL A 172 6.33 20.36 -16.71
C VAL A 172 6.07 19.63 -18.02
N ASN A 173 5.99 18.29 -17.95
CA ASN A 173 5.63 17.48 -19.10
C ASN A 173 4.11 17.52 -19.32
N TYR A 174 3.66 18.46 -20.15
CA TYR A 174 2.23 18.59 -20.49
C TYR A 174 1.69 17.35 -21.20
N HIS A 175 2.51 16.68 -22.03
CA HIS A 175 2.07 15.48 -22.75
C HIS A 175 1.58 14.40 -21.78
N ASP A 176 2.36 14.14 -20.73
CA ASP A 176 2.01 13.14 -19.72
C ASP A 176 0.71 13.53 -18.98
N ILE A 177 0.51 14.82 -18.68
CA ILE A 177 -0.71 15.31 -18.03
C ILE A 177 -1.93 15.07 -18.92
N GLU A 178 -1.80 15.30 -20.23
CA GLU A 178 -2.91 15.11 -21.17
C GLU A 178 -3.31 13.65 -21.34
N CYS A 179 -2.38 12.70 -21.20
CA CYS A 179 -2.69 11.27 -21.25
C CYS A 179 -3.67 10.79 -20.17
N PHE A 180 -3.83 11.54 -19.07
CA PHE A 180 -4.79 11.21 -18.01
C PHE A 180 -6.19 11.79 -18.24
N LYS A 181 -6.41 12.57 -19.30
CA LYS A 181 -7.74 13.00 -19.71
C LYS A 181 -8.44 11.82 -20.36
N ILE A 182 -9.48 11.29 -19.71
CA ILE A 182 -10.32 10.23 -20.27
C ILE A 182 -11.39 10.90 -21.14
N GLU A 183 -11.55 10.44 -22.39
CA GLU A 183 -12.60 10.91 -23.33
C GLU A 183 -14.00 10.43 -22.97
#